data_AF-Q7M1P5-F1
#
_entry.id   AF-Q7M1P5-F1
#
_cell.length_a   1.000
_cell.length_b   1.000
_cell.length_c   1.000
_cell.angle_alpha   90.00
_cell.angle_beta   90.00
_cell.angle_gamma   90.00
#
_symmetry.space_group_name_H-M   'P 1'
#
loop_
_entity.id
_entity.type
_entity.pdbx_description
1 polymer ?
#
loop_
_entity_poly.entity_id
_entity_poly.type
_entity_poly.pdbx_seq_one_letter_code
_entity_poly.pdbx_strand_id
1 'polypeptide(L)' 'DRICTNCCAGTKGCKYFSDDGTFVCEGESDPRNPKACPRNCDPRIAYGICPLS' A
#
# COMPACT_ATOMS: atom_id res chain seq x y z
N ASP A 1 -2.49 -5.57 -14.13
CA ASP A 1 -2.93 -4.26 -13.59
C ASP A 1 -2.06 -3.85 -12.40
N ARG A 2 -1.61 -2.59 -12.39
CA ARG A 2 -0.89 -2.00 -11.24
C ARG A 2 -1.90 -1.35 -10.31
N ILE A 3 -1.79 -1.57 -9.00
CA ILE A 3 -2.69 -0.93 -8.04
C ILE A 3 -2.37 0.56 -7.93
N CYS A 4 -3.39 1.43 -7.99
CA CYS A 4 -3.20 2.84 -7.61
C CYS A 4 -3.29 2.95 -6.09
N THR A 5 -2.14 2.93 -5.42
CA THR A 5 -2.06 3.17 -3.98
C THR A 5 -0.75 3.88 -3.63
N ASN A 6 -0.63 4.34 -2.39
CA ASN A 6 0.62 4.83 -1.81
C ASN A 6 0.75 4.30 -0.38
N CYS A 7 1.92 4.44 0.23
CA CYS A 7 2.18 3.93 1.58
C CYS A 7 1.22 4.51 2.63
N CYS A 8 0.89 5.79 2.53
CA CYS A 8 -0.02 6.45 3.47
C CYS A 8 -1.44 5.82 3.38
N ALA A 9 -1.98 5.72 2.17
CA ALA A 9 -3.31 5.18 1.90
C ALA A 9 -3.37 3.65 1.97
N GLY A 10 -2.22 2.99 1.96
CA GLY A 10 -2.09 1.54 2.05
C GLY A 10 -2.61 1.02 3.38
N THR A 11 -3.22 -0.15 3.37
CA THR A 11 -3.79 -0.76 4.57
C THR A 11 -2.68 -1.17 5.52
N LYS A 12 -2.79 -0.74 6.77
CA LYS A 12 -1.85 -1.11 7.83
C LYS A 12 -1.78 -2.63 8.02
N GLY A 13 -0.57 -3.17 8.09
CA GLY A 13 -0.32 -4.62 8.10
C GLY A 13 -0.15 -5.24 6.71
N CYS A 14 -0.46 -4.52 5.63
CA CYS A 14 -0.16 -4.95 4.26
C CYS A 14 1.20 -4.42 3.81
N LYS A 15 1.99 -5.28 3.18
CA LYS A 15 3.28 -4.94 2.58
C LYS A 15 3.11 -4.68 1.09
N TYR A 16 3.60 -3.55 0.62
CA TYR A 16 3.54 -3.12 -0.77
C TYR A 16 4.89 -3.32 -1.46
N PHE A 17 4.83 -3.80 -2.69
CA PHE A 17 5.99 -4.20 -3.46
C PHE A 17 5.96 -3.59 -4.87
N SER A 18 7.15 -3.41 -5.42
CA SER A 18 7.39 -3.03 -6.81
C SER A 18 7.18 -4.21 -7.77
N ASP A 19 7.16 -3.93 -9.08
CA ASP A 19 6.95 -4.96 -10.11
C ASP A 19 8.08 -6.00 -10.15
N ASP A 20 9.29 -5.61 -9.75
CA ASP A 20 10.46 -6.45 -9.57
C ASP A 20 10.45 -7.26 -8.26
N GLY A 21 9.42 -7.09 -7.42
CA GLY A 21 9.29 -7.73 -6.12
C GLY A 21 10.06 -7.02 -4.99
N THR A 22 10.63 -5.84 -5.24
CA THR A 22 11.29 -5.04 -4.19
C THR A 22 10.27 -4.53 -3.19
N PHE A 23 10.53 -4.71 -1.89
CA PHE A 23 9.71 -4.15 -0.83
C PHE A 23 9.78 -2.61 -0.85
N VAL A 24 8.61 -1.97 -0.95
CA VAL A 24 8.49 -0.50 -0.98
C VAL A 24 8.18 0.03 0.41
N CYS A 25 7.10 -0.45 1.02
CA CYS A 25 6.64 0.01 2.33
C CYS A 25 5.54 -0.88 2.92
N GLU A 26 5.27 -0.72 4.21
CA GLU A 26 4.03 -1.20 4.83
C GLU A 26 2.99 -0.08 4.79
N GLY A 27 1.72 -0.44 4.59
CA GLY A 27 0.63 0.53 4.63
C GLY A 27 0.50 1.21 6.00
N GLU A 28 0.06 2.46 6.01
CA GLU A 28 -0.10 3.24 7.24
C GLU A 28 -1.54 3.55 7.61
N SER A 29 -2.48 3.33 6.69
CA SER A 29 -3.90 3.61 6.90
C SER A 29 -4.53 2.47 7.69
N ASP A 30 -4.92 2.78 8.93
CA ASP A 30 -5.68 1.86 9.75
C ASP A 30 -7.15 1.85 9.29
N PRO A 31 -7.77 0.70 8.99
CA PRO A 31 -9.17 0.64 8.59
C PRO A 31 -10.13 1.16 9.67
N ARG A 32 -9.71 1.20 10.95
CA ARG A 32 -10.51 1.71 12.07
C ARG A 32 -10.35 3.22 12.27
N ASN A 33 -9.29 3.81 11.71
CA ASN A 33 -9.04 5.25 11.75
C ASN A 33 -8.34 5.69 10.45
N PRO A 34 -9.09 5.85 9.35
CA PRO A 34 -8.50 6.11 8.04
C PRO A 34 -7.78 7.45 8.05
N LYS A 35 -6.47 7.42 7.75
CA LYS A 35 -5.68 8.65 7.58
C LYS A 35 -6.17 9.39 6.34
N ALA A 36 -6.25 10.72 6.43
CA ALA A 36 -6.48 11.58 5.27
C ALA A 36 -5.21 11.62 4.41
N CYS A 37 -5.03 10.60 3.58
CA CYS A 37 -3.89 10.48 2.69
C CYS A 37 -4.20 11.07 1.31
N PRO A 38 -3.20 11.65 0.62
CA PRO A 38 -3.35 12.06 -0.77
C PRO A 38 -3.69 10.84 -1.62
N ARG A 39 -4.54 11.02 -2.65
CA ARG A 39 -4.92 9.94 -3.59
C ARG A 39 -3.93 9.75 -4.73
N ASN A 40 -2.68 10.14 -4.51
CA ASN A 40 -1.62 10.01 -5.50
C ASN A 40 -1.22 8.54 -5.59
N CYS A 41 -1.22 7.97 -6.79
CA CYS A 41 -0.68 6.63 -6.98
C CYS A 41 0.86 6.71 -6.89
N ASP A 42 1.48 5.88 -6.06
CA ASP A 42 2.93 5.69 -6.10
C ASP A 42 3.27 4.77 -7.28
N PRO A 43 3.95 5.24 -8.33
CA PRO A 43 4.25 4.43 -9.50
C PRO A 43 5.18 3.25 -9.18
N ARG A 44 5.86 3.27 -8.03
CA ARG A 44 6.71 2.17 -7.58
C ARG A 44 5.89 1.02 -7.02
N ILE A 45 4.65 1.22 -6.57
CA ILE A 45 3.86 0.13 -6.00
C ILE A 45 3.12 -0.60 -7.12
N ALA A 46 3.47 -1.88 -7.32
CA ALA A 46 2.82 -2.77 -8.27
C ALA A 46 1.66 -3.55 -7.63
N TYR A 47 1.91 -4.15 -6.47
CA TYR A 47 0.97 -4.99 -5.74
C TYR A 47 1.18 -4.92 -4.23
N GLY A 48 0.22 -5.42 -3.45
CA GLY A 48 0.31 -5.52 -1.99
C GLY A 48 0.01 -6.94 -1.52
N ILE A 49 0.77 -7.41 -0.53
CA ILE A 49 0.56 -8.67 0.17
C ILE A 49 0.06 -8.33 1.58
N CYS A 50 -1.16 -8.78 1.89
CA CYS A 50 -1.75 -8.65 3.21
C CYS A 50 -1.80 -10.02 3.89
N PRO A 51 -1.66 -10.11 5.22
CA PRO A 51 -1.95 -11.34 5.94
C PRO A 51 -3.42 -11.74 5.69
N LEU A 52 -3.65 -13.00 5.34
CA LEU A 52 -5.01 -13.56 5.37
C LEU A 52 -5.45 -13.60 6.84
N SER A 53 -6.62 -13.01 7.13
CA SER A 53 -7.34 -13.23 8.40
C SER A 53 -7.78 -14.68 8.54
#